data_AF-A0A9Q9ELY3-F1
#
_entry.id   AF-A0A9Q9ELY3-F1
#
_cell.length_a   1.000
_cell.length_b   1.000
_cell.length_c   1.000
_cell.angle_alpha   90.00
_cell.angle_beta   90.00
_cell.angle_gamma   90.00
#
_symmetry.space_group_name_H-M   'P 1'
#
loop_
_entity.id
_entity.type
_entity.pdbx_description
1 polymer ?
#
loop_
_entity_poly.entity_id
_entity_poly.type
_entity_poly.pdbx_seq_one_letter_code
_entity_poly.pdbx_strand_id
1 'polypeptide(L)'
;MPSTPRKKVVLDDTNFAEWVPVTQALLESKGIACHRHCAGFRVTSEKLDKKTRLRACTAIESRVSSECLARLPDHIKRLAITDFNAYLHEIELIAQPFRFLDLAPELRNEIYGYLAPGDRYGKSHEIVTRERNRFRTAPLPGITQVCQQIRAESLPLIVSITTIWINMQLPVRDLTRRSRPLVQRVLRSWATDVGGNFARSLRNVGLNLGGTNKRYRLRYSEADGLEIVSGNGYHMPMIKKYFKEVEADRKILRLKGESIIMALINKPEVWL
;
A
#
# COMPACT_ATOMS: atom_id res chain seq x y z
N MET A 1 14.47 3.67 31.12
CA MET A 1 13.17 3.88 31.81
C MET A 1 13.11 2.94 32.99
N PRO A 2 12.76 3.42 34.20
CA PRO A 2 12.66 2.56 35.37
C PRO A 2 11.44 1.66 35.27
N SER A 3 11.63 0.35 35.44
CA SER A 3 10.56 -0.66 35.43
C SER A 3 9.72 -0.54 36.69
N THR A 4 8.42 -0.27 36.52
CA THR A 4 7.45 -0.28 37.62
C THR A 4 7.37 -1.66 38.26
N PRO A 5 7.31 -1.77 39.60
CA PRO A 5 7.20 -3.06 40.28
C PRO A 5 5.85 -3.72 39.98
N ARG A 6 5.90 -4.99 39.56
CA ARG A 6 4.72 -5.80 39.21
C ARG A 6 3.97 -6.19 40.48
N LYS A 7 2.72 -5.75 40.63
CA LYS A 7 1.81 -6.25 41.67
C LYS A 7 1.43 -7.71 41.38
N LYS A 8 1.76 -8.62 42.29
CA LYS A 8 1.16 -9.96 42.34
C LYS A 8 -0.27 -9.80 42.86
N VAL A 9 -1.26 -10.13 42.02
CA VAL A 9 -2.64 -10.30 42.47
C VAL A 9 -2.79 -11.78 42.81
N VAL A 10 -3.07 -12.09 44.07
CA VAL A 10 -3.44 -13.44 44.51
C VAL A 10 -4.96 -13.49 44.42
N LEU A 11 -5.49 -14.32 43.52
CA LEU A 11 -6.93 -14.54 43.38
C LEU A 11 -7.31 -15.79 44.17
N ASP A 12 -8.41 -15.71 44.93
CA ASP A 12 -8.97 -16.83 45.67
C ASP A 12 -9.72 -17.77 44.71
N ASP A 13 -9.51 -19.08 44.84
CA ASP A 13 -9.89 -20.12 43.88
C ASP A 13 -11.41 -20.43 43.88
N THR A 14 -12.18 -19.80 44.76
CA THR A 14 -13.56 -20.21 45.06
C THR A 14 -14.65 -19.36 44.41
N ASN A 15 -14.34 -18.20 43.81
CA ASN A 15 -15.38 -17.31 43.28
C ASN A 15 -15.15 -16.83 41.84
N PHE A 16 -15.56 -17.66 40.86
CA PHE A 16 -15.49 -17.35 39.43
C PHE A 16 -16.26 -16.06 39.04
N ALA A 17 -17.28 -15.67 39.82
CA ALA A 17 -18.02 -14.43 39.58
C ALA A 17 -17.15 -13.18 39.80
N GLU A 18 -16.13 -13.25 40.65
CA GLU A 18 -15.17 -12.16 40.88
C GLU A 18 -14.05 -12.13 39.84
N TRP A 19 -13.79 -13.26 39.17
CA TRP A 19 -12.82 -13.37 38.09
C TRP A 19 -13.25 -12.61 36.84
N VAL A 20 -14.53 -12.62 36.49
CA VAL A 20 -15.01 -12.03 35.22
C VAL A 20 -14.75 -10.52 35.16
N PRO A 21 -15.15 -9.70 36.15
CA PRO A 21 -14.86 -8.26 36.13
C PRO A 21 -13.37 -7.95 36.22
N VAL A 22 -12.59 -8.72 37.02
CA VAL A 22 -11.14 -8.50 37.16
C VAL A 22 -10.42 -8.86 35.86
N THR A 23 -10.74 -10.00 35.25
CA THR A 23 -10.17 -10.43 33.97
C THR A 23 -10.61 -9.50 32.85
N GLN A 24 -11.86 -9.03 32.85
CA GLN A 24 -12.36 -8.08 31.87
C GLN A 24 -11.69 -6.70 32.00
N ALA A 25 -11.62 -6.14 33.20
CA ALA A 25 -10.90 -4.90 33.46
C ALA A 25 -9.40 -5.03 33.13
N LEU A 26 -8.81 -6.22 33.29
CA LEU A 26 -7.41 -6.47 32.96
C LEU A 26 -7.19 -6.62 31.44
N LEU A 27 -8.13 -7.21 30.71
CA LEU A 27 -8.08 -7.32 29.25
C LEU A 27 -8.35 -5.96 28.58
N GLU A 28 -9.27 -5.18 29.13
CA GLU A 28 -9.58 -3.80 28.70
C GLU A 28 -8.40 -2.86 29.00
N SER A 29 -7.85 -2.88 30.23
CA SER A 29 -6.68 -2.05 30.59
C SER A 29 -5.39 -2.42 29.85
N LYS A 30 -5.31 -3.63 29.31
CA LYS A 30 -4.20 -4.09 28.48
C LYS A 30 -4.45 -3.98 26.98
N GLY A 31 -5.58 -3.41 26.55
CA GLY A 31 -5.89 -3.23 25.12
C GLY A 31 -6.12 -4.52 24.34
N ILE A 32 -6.35 -5.65 25.02
CA ILE A 32 -6.47 -6.97 24.37
C ILE A 32 -7.79 -7.11 23.60
N ALA A 33 -8.78 -6.22 23.84
CA ALA A 33 -9.96 -6.09 22.98
C ALA A 33 -9.60 -5.65 21.54
N CYS A 34 -8.47 -4.96 21.34
CA CYS A 34 -7.92 -4.56 20.05
C CYS A 34 -6.38 -4.42 20.13
N HIS A 35 -5.66 -5.46 19.74
CA HIS A 35 -4.20 -5.50 19.47
C HIS A 35 -3.20 -5.55 20.65
N ARG A 36 -2.45 -6.67 20.61
CA ARG A 36 -1.05 -6.93 21.04
C ARG A 36 -0.73 -7.23 22.52
N HIS A 37 0.04 -8.32 22.63
CA HIS A 37 0.84 -8.80 23.77
C HIS A 37 0.09 -9.37 24.99
N CYS A 38 -0.38 -10.61 24.86
CA CYS A 38 -0.35 -11.54 25.98
C CYS A 38 1.11 -11.94 26.24
N ALA A 39 1.75 -11.26 27.19
CA ALA A 39 2.98 -11.75 27.80
C ALA A 39 2.72 -12.00 29.28
N GLY A 40 2.61 -13.27 29.67
CA GLY A 40 2.95 -13.72 31.01
C GLY A 40 1.81 -14.01 32.00
N PHE A 41 0.69 -14.60 31.57
CA PHE A 41 -0.18 -15.32 32.50
C PHE A 41 0.25 -16.78 32.60
N ARG A 42 1.05 -17.12 33.62
CA ARG A 42 1.17 -18.50 34.09
C ARG A 42 0.05 -18.74 35.09
N VAL A 43 -1.05 -19.32 34.63
CA VAL A 43 -2.00 -19.95 35.55
C VAL A 43 -1.30 -21.21 36.06
N THR A 44 -1.05 -21.28 37.36
CA THR A 44 -0.60 -22.51 38.01
C THR A 44 -1.73 -23.52 37.92
N SER A 45 -1.80 -24.27 36.81
CA SER A 45 -2.95 -25.09 36.43
C SER A 45 -3.10 -26.38 37.22
N GLU A 46 -2.26 -26.62 38.23
CA GLU A 46 -2.21 -27.87 38.98
C GLU A 46 -3.50 -28.15 39.78
N LYS A 47 -4.45 -27.21 39.87
CA LYS A 47 -5.70 -27.39 40.66
C LYS A 47 -7.02 -27.02 39.99
N LEU A 48 -7.04 -26.68 38.70
CA LEU A 48 -8.33 -26.39 38.04
C LEU A 48 -9.10 -27.69 37.77
N ASP A 49 -10.34 -27.76 38.25
CA ASP A 49 -11.24 -28.88 37.96
C ASP A 49 -11.62 -28.91 36.46
N LYS A 50 -12.06 -30.09 35.98
CA LYS A 50 -12.39 -30.28 34.55
C LYS A 50 -13.49 -29.31 34.07
N LYS A 51 -14.44 -28.96 34.95
CA LYS A 51 -15.56 -28.07 34.63
C LYS A 51 -15.11 -26.63 34.44
N THR A 52 -14.19 -26.14 35.26
CA THR A 52 -13.63 -24.79 35.15
C THR A 52 -12.72 -24.67 33.95
N ARG A 53 -11.91 -25.70 33.64
CA ARG A 53 -11.12 -25.74 32.39
C ARG A 53 -12.02 -25.63 31.16
N LEU A 54 -13.09 -26.41 31.09
CA LEU A 54 -14.02 -26.37 29.97
C LEU A 54 -14.68 -25.00 29.82
N ARG A 55 -15.12 -24.39 30.93
CA ARG A 55 -15.67 -23.02 30.93
C ARG A 55 -14.66 -21.97 30.47
N ALA A 56 -13.41 -22.09 30.89
CA ALA A 56 -12.33 -21.19 30.47
C ALA A 56 -12.04 -21.34 28.97
N CYS A 57 -11.97 -22.57 28.44
CA CYS A 57 -11.85 -22.83 27.01
C CYS A 57 -12.98 -22.17 26.22
N THR A 58 -14.24 -22.39 26.60
CA THR A 58 -15.39 -21.77 25.91
C THR A 58 -15.33 -20.24 25.94
N ALA A 59 -14.95 -19.65 27.08
CA ALA A 59 -14.79 -18.20 27.20
C ALA A 59 -13.67 -17.64 26.31
N ILE A 60 -12.58 -18.39 26.13
CA ILE A 60 -11.46 -17.98 25.27
C ILE A 60 -11.82 -18.17 23.79
N GLU A 61 -12.37 -19.33 23.44
CA GLU A 61 -12.80 -19.64 22.06
C GLU A 61 -13.85 -18.65 21.56
N SER A 62 -14.78 -18.20 22.41
CA SER A 62 -15.75 -17.16 22.04
C SER A 62 -15.12 -15.78 21.76
N ARG A 63 -13.85 -15.57 22.11
CA ARG A 63 -13.10 -14.32 21.89
C ARG A 63 -12.02 -14.44 20.83
N VAL A 64 -11.68 -15.64 20.40
CA VAL A 64 -10.75 -15.89 19.29
C VAL A 64 -11.58 -16.01 18.01
N SER A 65 -11.05 -15.48 16.89
CA SER A 65 -11.79 -15.59 15.62
C SER A 65 -11.97 -17.05 15.21
N SER A 66 -13.14 -17.37 14.65
CA SER A 66 -13.46 -18.74 14.23
C SER A 66 -12.45 -19.29 13.21
N GLU A 67 -11.88 -18.42 12.39
CA GLU A 67 -10.87 -18.75 11.37
C GLU A 67 -9.53 -19.15 12.01
N CYS A 68 -9.15 -18.54 13.14
CA CYS A 68 -7.96 -18.93 13.88
C CYS A 68 -8.18 -20.29 14.56
N LEU A 69 -9.35 -20.51 15.16
CA LEU A 69 -9.68 -21.80 15.78
C LEU A 69 -9.77 -22.93 14.76
N ALA A 70 -10.23 -22.65 13.54
CA ALA A 70 -10.28 -23.62 12.45
C ALA A 70 -8.89 -24.12 12.01
N ARG A 71 -7.82 -23.35 12.27
CA ARG A 71 -6.43 -23.71 11.95
C ARG A 71 -5.78 -24.60 13.02
N LEU A 72 -6.39 -24.74 14.19
CA LEU A 72 -5.86 -25.60 15.26
C LEU A 72 -5.93 -27.07 14.83
N PRO A 73 -4.81 -27.81 14.85
CA PRO A 73 -4.84 -29.25 14.66
C PRO A 73 -5.67 -29.95 15.75
N ASP A 74 -6.31 -31.07 15.40
CA ASP A 74 -7.20 -31.79 16.35
C ASP A 74 -6.48 -32.34 17.57
N HIS A 75 -5.17 -32.58 17.49
CA HIS A 75 -4.38 -32.96 18.66
C HIS A 75 -4.20 -31.80 19.66
N ILE A 76 -4.16 -30.55 19.20
CA ILE A 76 -4.11 -29.36 20.06
C ILE A 76 -5.47 -29.11 20.70
N LYS A 77 -6.58 -29.28 19.97
CA LYS A 77 -7.93 -29.16 20.54
C LYS A 77 -8.16 -30.12 21.71
N ARG A 78 -7.54 -31.30 21.68
CA ARG A 78 -7.59 -32.28 22.80
C ARG A 78 -6.86 -31.79 24.06
N LEU A 79 -5.85 -30.91 23.92
CA LEU A 79 -5.13 -30.32 25.06
C LEU A 79 -6.01 -29.45 25.93
N ALA A 80 -7.10 -28.87 25.40
CA ALA A 80 -8.07 -28.08 26.17
C ALA A 80 -8.54 -28.77 27.46
N ILE A 81 -8.63 -30.10 27.43
CA ILE A 81 -9.08 -30.92 28.57
C ILE A 81 -7.89 -31.45 29.37
N THR A 82 -6.83 -31.92 28.70
CA THR A 82 -5.71 -32.64 29.34
C THR A 82 -4.63 -31.71 29.88
N ASP A 83 -4.25 -30.69 29.12
CA ASP A 83 -3.21 -29.71 29.46
C ASP A 83 -3.63 -28.31 28.97
N PHE A 84 -4.39 -27.63 29.82
CA PHE A 84 -4.94 -26.32 29.53
C PHE A 84 -3.85 -25.28 29.25
N ASN A 85 -2.68 -25.38 29.90
CA ASN A 85 -1.59 -24.44 29.69
C ASN A 85 -0.93 -24.61 28.32
N ALA A 86 -0.73 -25.86 27.88
CA ALA A 86 -0.25 -26.13 26.52
C ALA A 86 -1.28 -25.68 25.47
N TYR A 87 -2.58 -25.89 25.72
CA TYR A 87 -3.65 -25.38 24.85
C TYR A 87 -3.63 -23.85 24.70
N LEU A 88 -3.51 -23.13 25.82
CA LEU A 88 -3.41 -21.68 25.81
C LEU A 88 -2.18 -21.20 25.05
N HIS A 89 -1.04 -21.85 25.26
CA HIS A 89 0.19 -21.48 24.57
C HIS A 89 0.05 -21.58 23.05
N GLU A 90 -0.57 -22.65 22.56
CA GLU A 90 -0.80 -22.85 21.12
C GLU A 90 -1.81 -21.87 20.53
N ILE A 91 -2.89 -21.56 21.27
CA ILE A 91 -3.79 -20.47 20.89
C ILE A 91 -3.04 -19.15 20.82
N GLU A 92 -2.20 -18.83 21.81
CA GLU A 92 -1.42 -17.61 21.83
C GLU A 92 -0.46 -17.52 20.64
N LEU A 93 0.15 -18.63 20.23
CA LEU A 93 1.02 -18.71 19.05
C LEU A 93 0.25 -18.49 17.75
N ILE A 94 -0.90 -19.15 17.58
CA ILE A 94 -1.72 -19.05 16.36
C ILE A 94 -2.45 -17.71 16.27
N ALA A 95 -2.85 -17.14 17.41
CA ALA A 95 -3.50 -15.84 17.48
C ALA A 95 -2.49 -14.67 17.37
N GLN A 96 -1.18 -14.93 17.29
CA GLN A 96 -0.23 -13.87 17.00
C GLN A 96 -0.59 -13.18 15.69
N PRO A 97 -0.57 -11.83 15.65
CA PRO A 97 -0.81 -11.12 14.42
C PRO A 97 0.23 -11.54 13.39
N PHE A 98 -0.25 -11.85 12.19
CA PHE A 98 0.62 -12.17 11.07
C PHE A 98 1.63 -11.05 10.85
N ARG A 99 2.91 -11.39 10.99
CA ARG A 99 4.00 -10.42 10.83
C ARG A 99 4.25 -10.26 9.34
N PHE A 100 3.53 -9.35 8.72
CA PHE A 100 3.59 -9.13 7.27
C PHE A 100 5.00 -8.93 6.72
N LEU A 101 5.90 -8.32 7.50
CA LEU A 101 7.30 -8.11 7.12
C LEU A 101 8.17 -9.37 7.21
N ASP A 102 7.70 -10.42 7.88
CA ASP A 102 8.37 -11.71 7.95
C ASP A 102 8.12 -12.56 6.68
N LEU A 103 7.20 -12.13 5.80
CA LEU A 103 7.06 -12.69 4.45
C LEU A 103 8.32 -12.46 3.63
N ALA A 104 8.59 -13.33 2.65
CA ALA A 104 9.60 -13.05 1.64
C ALA A 104 9.21 -11.79 0.81
N PRO A 105 10.17 -10.96 0.37
CA PRO A 105 9.89 -9.76 -0.42
C PRO A 105 9.03 -10.03 -1.66
N GLU A 106 9.19 -11.19 -2.30
CA GLU A 106 8.45 -11.60 -3.49
C GLU A 106 6.94 -11.69 -3.18
N LEU A 107 6.57 -12.34 -2.07
CA LEU A 107 5.18 -12.46 -1.64
C LEU A 107 4.60 -11.10 -1.24
N ARG A 108 5.40 -10.24 -0.59
CA ARG A 108 4.95 -8.86 -0.28
C ARG A 108 4.69 -8.07 -1.55
N ASN A 109 5.56 -8.19 -2.56
CA ASN A 109 5.40 -7.54 -3.85
C ASN A 109 4.14 -8.00 -4.59
N GLU A 110 3.81 -9.29 -4.55
CA GLU A 110 2.54 -9.79 -5.08
C GLU A 110 1.35 -9.16 -4.36
N ILE A 111 1.39 -9.09 -3.03
CA ILE A 111 0.34 -8.46 -2.22
C ILE A 111 0.21 -6.97 -2.56
N TYR A 112 1.32 -6.24 -2.73
CA TYR A 112 1.29 -4.86 -3.20
C TYR A 112 0.65 -4.75 -4.58
N GLY A 113 0.86 -5.71 -5.47
CA GLY A 113 0.22 -5.78 -6.78
C GLY A 113 -1.31 -5.86 -6.71
N TYR A 114 -1.88 -6.54 -5.71
CA TYR A 114 -3.33 -6.57 -5.48
C TYR A 114 -3.89 -5.29 -4.87
N LEU A 115 -3.08 -4.57 -4.07
CA LEU A 115 -3.47 -3.33 -3.41
C LEU A 115 -3.30 -2.10 -4.30
N ALA A 116 -2.35 -2.18 -5.23
CA ALA A 116 -2.15 -1.15 -6.20
C ALA A 116 -3.41 -1.08 -7.07
N PRO A 117 -4.00 0.11 -7.27
CA PRO A 117 -5.18 0.29 -8.09
C PRO A 117 -4.79 0.17 -9.56
N GLY A 118 -4.42 -1.04 -9.99
CA GLY A 118 -4.40 -1.43 -11.37
C GLY A 118 -5.83 -1.69 -11.82
N ASP A 119 -6.20 -1.16 -12.99
CA ASP A 119 -7.28 -1.46 -13.94
C ASP A 119 -8.59 -2.19 -13.54
N ARG A 120 -8.67 -2.98 -12.46
CA ARG A 120 -9.87 -3.68 -11.98
C ARG A 120 -11.07 -2.75 -11.73
N TYR A 121 -10.86 -1.45 -11.59
CA TYR A 121 -11.92 -0.44 -11.49
C TYR A 121 -11.83 0.70 -12.51
N GLY A 122 -10.90 0.65 -13.49
CA GLY A 122 -10.76 1.71 -14.50
C GLY A 122 -10.42 3.12 -13.96
N LYS A 123 -10.15 3.27 -12.66
CA LYS A 123 -9.84 4.54 -12.03
C LYS A 123 -8.35 4.79 -12.11
N SER A 124 -7.93 5.47 -13.18
CA SER A 124 -6.59 6.05 -13.22
C SER A 124 -6.39 6.97 -12.02
N HIS A 125 -5.32 6.77 -11.25
CA HIS A 125 -4.94 7.76 -10.25
C HIS A 125 -4.49 9.03 -10.95
N GLU A 126 -5.30 10.07 -10.82
CA GLU A 126 -4.89 11.42 -11.17
C GLU A 126 -3.87 11.88 -10.14
N ILE A 127 -2.60 11.49 -10.32
CA ILE A 127 -1.56 11.89 -9.38
C ILE A 127 -1.35 13.40 -9.46
N VAL A 128 -1.67 14.08 -10.56
CA VAL A 128 -1.39 15.52 -10.67
C VAL A 128 -2.53 16.30 -11.34
N THR A 129 -3.25 17.08 -10.53
CA THR A 129 -4.15 18.13 -11.00
C THR A 129 -3.55 19.50 -10.70
N ARG A 130 -3.51 20.36 -11.73
CA ARG A 130 -3.09 21.75 -11.56
C ARG A 130 -4.31 22.62 -11.28
N GLU A 131 -4.59 22.86 -10.01
CA GLU A 131 -5.49 23.92 -9.57
C GLU A 131 -4.67 25.17 -9.23
N ARG A 132 -5.00 26.31 -9.84
CA ARG A 132 -4.48 27.64 -9.43
C ARG A 132 -2.95 27.73 -9.31
N ASN A 133 -2.22 27.25 -10.32
CA ASN A 133 -0.74 27.28 -10.39
C ASN A 133 0.04 26.39 -9.41
N ARG A 134 -0.60 25.53 -8.60
CA ARG A 134 0.11 24.52 -7.80
C ARG A 134 -0.19 23.11 -8.30
N PHE A 135 0.82 22.25 -8.30
CA PHE A 135 0.62 20.82 -8.51
C PHE A 135 0.08 20.23 -7.22
N ARG A 136 -1.16 19.76 -7.24
CA ARG A 136 -1.64 18.89 -6.16
C ARG A 136 -1.28 17.47 -6.54
N THR A 137 -0.35 16.89 -5.79
CA THR A 137 -0.16 15.44 -5.84
C THR A 137 -1.35 14.78 -5.15
N ALA A 138 -2.06 13.88 -5.84
CA ALA A 138 -3.04 13.05 -5.13
C ALA A 138 -2.33 12.30 -3.99
N PRO A 139 -3.03 12.06 -2.86
CA PRO A 139 -2.46 11.30 -1.78
C PRO A 139 -2.04 9.92 -2.31
N LEU A 140 -0.80 9.53 -1.99
CA LEU A 140 -0.32 8.18 -2.31
C LEU A 140 -1.20 7.15 -1.59
N PRO A 141 -1.39 5.93 -2.15
CA PRO A 141 -2.19 4.89 -1.53
C PRO A 141 -1.77 4.63 -0.08
N GLY A 142 -2.72 4.34 0.81
CA GLY A 142 -2.48 4.18 2.24
C GLY A 142 -1.37 3.18 2.58
N ILE A 143 -1.19 2.14 1.76
CA ILE A 143 -0.10 1.16 1.92
C ILE A 143 1.29 1.80 1.91
N THR A 144 1.49 2.87 1.14
CA THR A 144 2.77 3.62 1.06
C THR A 144 3.05 4.50 2.28
N GLN A 145 2.10 4.55 3.22
CA GLN A 145 2.15 5.37 4.43
C GLN A 145 2.32 4.54 5.71
N VAL A 146 2.40 3.20 5.60
CA VAL A 146 2.46 2.30 6.77
C VAL A 146 3.82 2.37 7.48
N CYS A 147 4.91 2.13 6.76
CA CYS A 147 6.27 2.25 7.28
C CYS A 147 7.27 2.46 6.12
N GLN A 148 8.52 2.82 6.47
CA GLN A 148 9.56 3.11 5.48
C GLN A 148 9.86 1.92 4.56
N GLN A 149 9.93 0.70 5.10
CA GLN A 149 10.21 -0.51 4.32
C GLN A 149 9.09 -0.78 3.31
N ILE A 150 7.84 -0.84 3.76
CA ILE A 150 6.67 -1.05 2.88
C ILE A 150 6.60 0.06 1.82
N ARG A 151 6.90 1.31 2.18
CA ARG A 151 6.94 2.42 1.23
C ARG A 151 8.01 2.22 0.16
N ALA A 152 9.22 1.81 0.54
CA ALA A 152 10.32 1.58 -0.40
C ALA A 152 10.02 0.45 -1.39
N GLU A 153 9.32 -0.60 -0.95
CA GLU A 153 8.97 -1.76 -1.78
C GLU A 153 7.73 -1.48 -2.66
N SER A 154 6.66 -0.95 -2.08
CA SER A 154 5.37 -0.77 -2.76
C SER A 154 5.32 0.41 -3.72
N LEU A 155 5.99 1.52 -3.40
CA LEU A 155 5.86 2.76 -4.18
C LEU A 155 6.38 2.64 -5.63
N PRO A 156 7.56 2.04 -5.89
CA PRO A 156 8.01 1.77 -7.26
C PRO A 156 7.02 0.93 -8.06
N LEU A 157 6.45 -0.12 -7.43
CA LEU A 157 5.48 -1.00 -8.07
C LEU A 157 4.21 -0.24 -8.44
N ILE A 158 3.65 0.51 -7.48
CA ILE A 158 2.45 1.33 -7.70
C ILE A 158 2.69 2.32 -8.84
N VAL A 159 3.81 3.05 -8.84
CA VAL A 159 4.14 4.01 -9.91
C VAL A 159 4.30 3.30 -11.26
N SER A 160 4.85 2.09 -11.28
CA SER A 160 5.07 1.34 -12.51
C SER A 160 3.78 0.82 -13.16
N ILE A 161 2.75 0.52 -12.37
CA ILE A 161 1.49 0.01 -12.93
C ILE A 161 0.43 1.10 -13.11
N THR A 162 0.60 2.23 -12.44
CA THR A 162 -0.36 3.34 -12.46
C THR A 162 -0.08 4.28 -13.63
N THR A 163 -1.14 4.71 -14.33
CA THR A 163 -1.02 5.84 -15.26
C THR A 163 -1.04 7.16 -14.49
N ILE A 164 0.06 7.89 -14.52
CA ILE A 164 0.14 9.23 -13.92
C ILE A 164 -0.44 10.25 -14.90
N TRP A 165 -1.59 10.84 -14.58
CA TRP A 165 -2.15 11.92 -15.41
C TRP A 165 -1.57 13.29 -15.06
N ILE A 166 -1.15 14.00 -16.10
CA ILE A 166 -0.81 15.42 -16.08
C ILE A 166 -1.98 16.16 -16.73
N ASN A 167 -2.80 16.80 -15.89
CA ASN A 167 -3.93 17.60 -16.33
C ASN A 167 -3.54 19.07 -16.45
N MET A 168 -3.63 19.64 -17.67
CA MET A 168 -3.38 21.05 -17.94
C MET A 168 -4.64 21.71 -18.46
N GLN A 169 -5.03 22.86 -17.91
CA GLN A 169 -6.08 23.69 -18.52
C GLN A 169 -5.41 24.74 -19.42
N LEU A 170 -5.63 24.64 -20.72
CA LEU A 170 -5.15 25.60 -21.71
C LEU A 170 -6.28 26.56 -22.13
N PRO A 171 -5.97 27.84 -22.36
CA PRO A 171 -6.95 28.77 -22.90
C PRO A 171 -7.30 28.39 -24.35
N VAL A 172 -8.58 28.09 -24.61
CA VAL A 172 -9.10 27.60 -25.91
C VAL A 172 -8.73 28.51 -27.09
N ARG A 173 -8.64 29.82 -26.86
CA ARG A 173 -8.49 30.83 -27.92
C ARG A 173 -7.04 31.09 -28.36
N ASP A 174 -6.02 30.55 -27.70
CA ASP A 174 -4.61 30.92 -27.96
C ASP A 174 -3.62 29.77 -27.71
N LEU A 175 -3.75 28.71 -28.52
CA LEU A 175 -2.96 27.47 -28.40
C LEU A 175 -1.51 27.59 -28.88
N THR A 176 -1.14 28.68 -29.54
CA THR A 176 0.18 28.76 -30.19
C THR A 176 1.18 29.51 -29.31
N ARG A 177 1.09 30.84 -29.22
CA ARG A 177 2.19 31.65 -28.67
C ARG A 177 2.17 31.73 -27.15
N ARG A 178 0.99 31.82 -26.53
CA ARG A 178 0.85 31.93 -25.06
C ARG A 178 0.83 30.59 -24.33
N SER A 179 0.38 29.53 -25.01
CA SER A 179 0.27 28.20 -24.40
C SER A 179 1.62 27.46 -24.31
N ARG A 180 2.57 27.71 -25.22
CA ARG A 180 3.88 27.03 -25.22
C ARG A 180 4.71 27.26 -23.94
N PRO A 181 4.93 28.49 -23.46
CA PRO A 181 5.66 28.70 -22.20
C PRO A 181 4.94 28.06 -21.00
N LEU A 182 3.60 28.02 -21.03
CA LEU A 182 2.79 27.40 -19.99
C LEU A 182 3.00 25.89 -19.94
N VAL A 183 2.87 25.20 -21.08
CA VAL A 183 3.08 23.75 -21.20
C VAL A 183 4.51 23.40 -20.78
N GLN A 184 5.50 24.12 -21.30
CA GLN A 184 6.90 23.88 -20.97
C GLN A 184 7.18 24.01 -19.47
N ARG A 185 6.71 25.10 -18.84
CA ARG A 185 6.85 25.32 -17.39
C ARG A 185 6.19 24.20 -16.59
N VAL A 186 4.99 23.78 -17.01
CA VAL A 186 4.23 22.74 -16.32
C VAL A 186 4.94 21.39 -16.40
N LEU A 187 5.35 20.98 -17.60
CA LEU A 187 6.02 19.69 -17.80
C LEU A 187 7.37 19.65 -17.08
N ARG A 188 8.12 20.76 -17.06
CA ARG A 188 9.39 20.85 -16.32
C ARG A 188 9.19 20.78 -14.81
N SER A 189 8.24 21.52 -14.26
CA SER A 189 7.97 21.44 -12.82
C SER A 189 7.49 20.05 -12.42
N TRP A 190 6.59 19.45 -13.20
CA TRP A 190 6.17 18.06 -12.97
C TRP A 190 7.36 17.09 -13.01
N ALA A 191 8.25 17.24 -13.99
CA ALA A 191 9.45 16.42 -14.12
C ALA A 191 10.37 16.57 -12.90
N THR A 192 10.57 17.77 -12.38
CA THR A 192 11.40 18.00 -11.19
C THR A 192 10.74 17.50 -9.91
N ASP A 193 9.47 17.83 -9.70
CA ASP A 193 8.79 17.64 -8.41
C ASP A 193 8.28 16.20 -8.23
N VAL A 194 7.85 15.57 -9.32
CA VAL A 194 7.19 14.25 -9.30
C VAL A 194 7.98 13.23 -10.11
N GLY A 195 8.24 13.54 -11.38
CA GLY A 195 8.86 12.61 -12.32
C GLY A 195 10.24 12.13 -11.86
N GLY A 196 11.09 13.04 -11.40
CA GLY A 196 12.49 12.77 -11.06
C GLY A 196 12.65 11.75 -9.94
N ASN A 197 11.78 11.83 -8.92
CA ASN A 197 11.81 10.92 -7.78
C ASN A 197 11.47 9.46 -8.15
N PHE A 198 10.76 9.26 -9.26
CA PHE A 198 10.28 7.94 -9.69
C PHE A 198 10.65 7.60 -11.12
N ALA A 199 11.63 8.30 -11.71
CA ALA A 199 11.89 8.26 -13.14
C ALA A 199 12.17 6.83 -13.63
N ARG A 200 12.96 6.05 -12.88
CA ARG A 200 13.26 4.64 -13.20
C ARG A 200 12.05 3.73 -13.20
N SER A 201 11.05 4.01 -12.38
CA SER A 201 9.86 3.19 -12.18
C SER A 201 8.67 3.66 -12.99
N LEU A 202 8.74 4.85 -13.57
CA LEU A 202 7.69 5.42 -14.40
C LEU A 202 7.46 4.56 -15.65
N ARG A 203 6.23 4.13 -15.89
CA ARG A 203 5.87 3.34 -17.08
C ARG A 203 4.73 3.93 -17.88
N ASN A 204 3.75 4.56 -17.23
CA ASN A 204 2.57 5.06 -17.90
C ASN A 204 2.32 6.51 -17.49
N VAL A 205 2.29 7.43 -18.47
CA VAL A 205 1.93 8.83 -18.24
C VAL A 205 0.84 9.24 -19.20
N GLY A 206 -0.22 9.78 -18.65
CA GLY A 206 -1.28 10.43 -19.40
C GLY A 206 -1.05 11.94 -19.44
N LEU A 207 -1.23 12.54 -20.60
CA LEU A 207 -1.20 13.99 -20.78
C LEU A 207 -2.58 14.44 -21.26
N ASN A 208 -3.24 15.31 -20.50
CA ASN A 208 -4.54 15.85 -20.83
C ASN A 208 -4.43 17.38 -20.97
N LEU A 209 -4.64 17.87 -22.18
CA LEU A 209 -4.61 19.29 -22.51
C LEU A 209 -6.05 19.81 -22.58
N GLY A 210 -6.61 20.09 -21.42
CA GLY A 210 -7.93 20.70 -21.24
C GLY A 210 -8.10 21.95 -22.10
N GLY A 211 -9.30 22.11 -22.67
CA GLY A 211 -9.61 23.14 -23.65
C GLY A 211 -9.38 22.72 -25.11
N THR A 212 -8.66 21.62 -25.38
CA THR A 212 -8.40 21.14 -26.75
C THR A 212 -8.96 19.75 -27.06
N ASN A 213 -9.61 19.09 -26.09
CA ASN A 213 -9.95 17.67 -26.11
C ASN A 213 -8.76 16.73 -26.40
N LYS A 214 -7.51 17.24 -26.45
CA LYS A 214 -6.31 16.44 -26.73
C LYS A 214 -5.90 15.65 -25.49
N ARG A 215 -5.84 14.34 -25.63
CA ARG A 215 -5.42 13.39 -24.62
C ARG A 215 -4.42 12.43 -25.22
N TYR A 216 -3.25 12.32 -24.59
CA TYR A 216 -2.18 11.42 -24.98
C TYR A 216 -1.88 10.44 -23.84
N ARG A 217 -1.54 9.21 -24.18
CA ARG A 217 -1.02 8.22 -23.23
C ARG A 217 0.32 7.70 -23.72
N LEU A 218 1.35 7.97 -22.94
CA LEU A 218 2.72 7.52 -23.16
C LEU A 218 2.96 6.28 -22.31
N ARG A 219 3.64 5.30 -22.89
CA ARG A 219 4.06 4.09 -22.18
C ARG A 219 5.53 3.79 -22.46
N TYR A 220 6.21 3.28 -21.44
CA TYR A 220 7.50 2.61 -21.57
C TYR A 220 7.35 1.16 -21.11
N SER A 221 7.79 0.22 -21.94
CA SER A 221 7.99 -1.19 -21.58
C SER A 221 9.39 -1.63 -21.99
N GLU A 222 9.91 -2.69 -21.37
CA GLU A 222 11.22 -3.22 -21.76
C GLU A 222 11.17 -3.94 -23.13
N ALA A 223 10.02 -4.49 -23.50
CA ALA A 223 9.81 -5.19 -24.77
C ALA A 223 9.63 -4.22 -25.94
N ASP A 224 8.79 -3.19 -25.77
CA ASP A 224 8.35 -2.31 -26.85
C ASP A 224 9.11 -0.97 -26.87
N GLY A 225 9.82 -0.65 -25.78
CA GLY A 225 10.47 0.65 -25.60
C GLY A 225 9.47 1.75 -25.27
N LEU A 226 9.80 2.99 -25.68
CA LEU A 226 8.91 4.14 -25.50
C LEU A 226 7.89 4.22 -26.64
N GLU A 227 6.60 4.27 -26.30
CA GLU A 227 5.50 4.36 -27.26
C GLU A 227 4.41 5.35 -26.84
N ILE A 228 3.58 5.72 -27.82
CA ILE A 228 2.33 6.46 -27.62
C ILE A 228 1.15 5.51 -27.84
N VAL A 229 0.52 5.10 -26.74
CA VAL A 229 -0.55 4.08 -26.71
C VAL A 229 -1.86 4.64 -27.27
N SER A 230 -2.16 5.90 -26.96
CA SER A 230 -3.34 6.58 -27.48
C SER A 230 -3.11 8.08 -27.61
N GLY A 231 -3.79 8.67 -28.58
CA GLY A 231 -3.71 10.09 -28.91
C GLY A 231 -4.81 10.48 -29.88
N ASN A 232 -5.51 11.60 -29.63
CA ASN A 232 -6.61 12.08 -30.47
C ASN A 232 -6.33 13.46 -31.13
N GLY A 233 -5.06 13.74 -31.42
CA GLY A 233 -4.63 15.00 -32.04
C GLY A 233 -4.29 14.88 -33.53
N TYR A 234 -4.53 15.95 -34.30
CA TYR A 234 -4.10 16.06 -35.70
C TYR A 234 -2.58 15.93 -35.90
N HIS A 235 -1.79 16.12 -34.84
CA HIS A 235 -0.31 16.08 -34.88
C HIS A 235 0.30 14.69 -34.63
N MET A 236 -0.50 13.61 -34.59
CA MET A 236 0.03 12.26 -34.34
C MET A 236 1.19 11.84 -35.25
N PRO A 237 1.25 12.16 -36.56
CA PRO A 237 2.42 11.85 -37.38
C PRO A 237 3.71 12.55 -36.90
N MET A 238 3.61 13.81 -36.49
CA MET A 238 4.74 14.58 -35.95
C MET A 238 5.20 14.02 -34.60
N ILE A 239 4.25 13.67 -33.72
CA ILE A 239 4.53 13.04 -32.43
C ILE A 239 5.24 11.70 -32.64
N LYS A 240 4.74 10.85 -33.55
CA LYS A 240 5.37 9.56 -33.87
C LYS A 240 6.79 9.71 -34.40
N LYS A 241 7.05 10.71 -35.26
CA LYS A 241 8.41 11.01 -35.74
C LYS A 241 9.32 11.40 -34.58
N TYR A 242 8.87 12.30 -33.72
CA TYR A 242 9.61 12.73 -32.54
C TYR A 242 9.89 11.57 -31.57
N PHE A 243 8.93 10.67 -31.35
CA PHE A 243 9.12 9.50 -30.48
C PHE A 243 10.22 8.56 -30.99
N LYS A 244 10.38 8.42 -32.31
CA LYS A 244 11.50 7.65 -32.87
C LYS A 244 12.85 8.29 -32.55
N GLU A 245 12.95 9.61 -32.55
CA GLU A 245 14.16 10.35 -32.16
C GLU A 245 14.47 10.10 -30.67
N VAL A 246 13.47 10.28 -29.80
CA VAL A 246 13.60 10.06 -28.35
C VAL A 246 13.95 8.60 -28.02
N GLU A 247 13.40 7.64 -28.76
CA GLU A 247 13.69 6.21 -28.58
C GLU A 247 15.14 5.86 -28.98
N ALA A 248 15.70 6.54 -29.99
CA ALA A 248 17.12 6.38 -30.33
C ALA A 248 18.01 6.88 -29.18
N ASP A 249 17.73 8.07 -28.66
CA ASP A 249 18.45 8.64 -27.51
C ASP A 249 18.31 7.76 -26.26
N ARG A 250 17.09 7.24 -26.01
CA ARG A 250 16.82 6.30 -24.91
C ARG A 250 17.74 5.09 -24.97
N LYS A 251 17.87 4.47 -26.14
CA LYS A 251 18.72 3.27 -26.32
C LYS A 251 20.19 3.58 -26.03
N ILE A 252 20.68 4.72 -26.52
CA ILE A 252 22.07 5.17 -26.29
C ILE A 252 22.32 5.40 -24.81
N LEU A 253 21.43 6.13 -24.15
CA LEU A 253 21.56 6.54 -22.75
C LEU A 253 21.06 5.48 -21.75
N ARG A 254 20.55 4.34 -22.24
CA ARG A 254 19.94 3.25 -21.46
C ARG A 254 18.85 3.75 -20.50
N LEU A 255 18.06 4.71 -20.95
CA LEU A 255 16.96 5.28 -20.18
C LEU A 255 15.79 4.30 -20.09
N LYS A 256 15.11 4.29 -18.95
CA LYS A 256 13.87 3.55 -18.72
C LYS A 256 12.70 4.54 -18.72
N GLY A 257 12.02 4.73 -17.59
CA GLY A 257 10.93 5.70 -17.47
C GLY A 257 11.39 7.16 -17.60
N GLU A 258 12.69 7.43 -17.45
CA GLU A 258 13.31 8.72 -17.76
C GLU A 258 13.02 9.17 -19.20
N SER A 259 12.88 8.23 -20.13
CA SER A 259 12.54 8.51 -21.53
C SER A 259 11.18 9.17 -21.71
N ILE A 260 10.21 8.85 -20.85
CA ILE A 260 8.90 9.50 -20.84
C ILE A 260 9.06 10.97 -20.44
N ILE A 261 9.88 11.24 -19.42
CA ILE A 261 10.17 12.59 -18.97
C ILE A 261 10.85 13.37 -20.09
N MET A 262 11.88 12.77 -20.70
CA MET A 262 12.62 13.34 -21.83
C MET A 262 11.67 13.67 -23.01
N ALA A 263 10.79 12.75 -23.38
CA ALA A 263 9.79 12.95 -24.41
C ALA A 263 8.92 14.18 -24.13
N LEU A 264 8.46 14.33 -22.88
CA LEU A 264 7.58 15.42 -22.50
C LEU A 264 8.29 16.78 -22.53
N ILE A 265 9.52 16.88 -22.02
CA ILE A 265 10.17 18.18 -21.77
C ILE A 265 11.02 18.72 -22.92
N ASN A 266 11.53 17.87 -23.82
CA ASN A 266 12.50 18.30 -24.84
C ASN A 266 11.85 19.16 -25.94
N LYS A 267 10.72 18.72 -26.50
CA LYS A 267 9.96 19.45 -27.54
C LYS A 267 8.51 19.68 -27.11
N PRO A 268 8.23 20.62 -26.18
CA PRO A 268 6.89 20.84 -25.63
C PRO A 268 5.86 21.26 -26.68
N GLU A 269 6.28 21.88 -27.78
CA GLU A 269 5.44 22.25 -28.92
C GLU A 269 4.79 21.07 -29.65
N VAL A 270 5.35 19.87 -29.55
CA VAL A 270 4.82 18.65 -30.20
C VAL A 270 3.47 18.24 -29.59
N TRP A 271 3.15 18.74 -28.39
CA TRP A 271 1.91 18.45 -27.68
C TRP A 271 0.76 19.40 -28.00
N LEU A 272 1.06 20.62 -28.49
CA LEU A 272 0.08 21.69 -28.74
C LEU A 272 -0.73 21.49 -30.01
#